data_AF-A0A3D0P3S2-F1
#
_entry.id   AF-A0A3D0P3S2-F1
#
_cell.length_a   1.000
_cell.length_b   1.000
_cell.length_c   1.000
_cell.angle_alpha   90.00
_cell.angle_beta   90.00
_cell.angle_gamma   90.00
#
_symmetry.space_group_name_H-M   'P 1'
#
loop_
_entity.id
_entity.type
_entity.pdbx_description
1 polymer ?
#
loop_
_entity_poly.entity_id
_entity_poly.type
_entity_poly.pdbx_seq_one_letter_code
_entity_poly.pdbx_strand_id
1 'polypeptide(L)' 'MLDREKTALVIVDVQEAFRSAVPDLALVASRISMAARGFAAVGAPIFVTEQYPAGLGRTVE' A
#
# COMPACT_ATOMS: atom_id res chain seq x y z
N MET A 1 -6.50 19.64 -6.63
CA MET A 1 -5.59 19.41 -5.49
C MET A 1 -6.39 18.64 -4.43
N LEU A 2 -5.79 17.69 -3.72
CA LEU A 2 -6.48 16.91 -2.66
C LEU A 2 -6.56 17.74 -1.37
N ASP A 3 -7.69 17.65 -0.66
CA ASP A 3 -7.86 18.26 0.66
C ASP A 3 -7.36 17.28 1.73
N ARG A 4 -6.35 17.70 2.50
CA ARG A 4 -5.69 16.85 3.50
C ARG A 4 -6.67 16.34 4.56
N GLU A 5 -7.63 17.16 4.98
CA GLU A 5 -8.58 16.79 6.05
C GLU A 5 -9.69 15.85 5.55
N LYS A 6 -9.77 15.61 4.23
CA LYS A 6 -10.81 14.80 3.58
C LYS A 6 -10.24 13.64 2.76
N THR A 7 -8.93 13.40 2.85
CA THR A 7 -8.25 12.39 2.04
C THR A 7 -7.43 11.47 2.93
N ALA A 8 -7.45 10.18 2.63
CA ALA A 8 -6.58 9.17 3.23
C ALA A 8 -5.97 8.28 2.14
N LEU A 9 -4.80 7.71 2.42
CA LEU A 9 -4.22 6.64 1.60
C LEU A 9 -4.65 5.30 2.19
N VAL A 10 -5.22 4.43 1.36
CA VAL A 10 -5.54 3.05 1.74
C VAL A 10 -4.73 2.12 0.84
N ILE A 11 -3.85 1.32 1.45
CA ILE A 11 -3.04 0.31 0.77
C ILE A 11 -3.74 -1.03 0.97
N VAL A 12 -4.26 -1.59 -0.13
CA VAL A 12 -5.14 -2.75 -0.10
C VAL A 12 -4.39 -4.00 -0.55
N ASP A 13 -4.18 -4.92 0.39
CA ASP A 13 -3.85 -6.33 0.16
C ASP A 13 -2.64 -6.54 -0.78
N VAL A 14 -1.59 -5.75 -0.59
CA VAL A 14 -0.35 -5.87 -1.38
C VAL A 14 0.55 -6.90 -0.72
N GLN A 15 0.31 -8.17 -1.00
CA GLN A 15 0.91 -9.31 -0.30
C GLN A 15 1.74 -10.24 -1.20
N GLU A 16 2.64 -10.99 -0.56
CA GLU A 16 3.61 -11.90 -1.19
C GLU A 16 2.99 -12.90 -2.18
N ALA A 17 1.83 -13.49 -1.87
CA ALA A 17 1.19 -14.47 -2.75
C ALA A 17 0.77 -13.91 -4.12
N PHE A 18 0.68 -12.58 -4.26
CA PHE A 18 0.32 -11.94 -5.52
C PHE A 18 1.52 -11.76 -6.48
N ARG A 19 2.75 -12.09 -6.08
CA ARG A 19 3.95 -11.92 -6.94
C ARG A 19 3.83 -12.58 -8.31
N SER A 20 3.13 -13.72 -8.40
CA SER A 20 2.94 -14.45 -9.66
C SER A 20 1.75 -13.95 -10.49
N ALA A 21 0.76 -13.33 -9.85
CA ALA A 21 -0.48 -12.88 -10.48
C ALA A 21 -0.46 -11.40 -10.86
N VAL A 22 0.37 -10.60 -10.19
CA VAL A 22 0.52 -9.15 -10.40
C VAL A 22 1.89 -8.90 -11.02
N PRO A 23 1.94 -8.57 -12.32
CA PRO A 23 3.17 -8.14 -12.97
C PRO A 23 3.77 -6.93 -12.26
N ASP A 24 5.10 -6.88 -12.19
CA ASP A 24 5.85 -5.76 -11.62
C ASP A 24 5.47 -5.39 -10.18
N LEU A 25 5.05 -6.37 -9.35
CA LEU A 25 4.63 -6.12 -7.97
C LEU A 25 5.68 -5.34 -7.15
N ALA A 26 6.98 -5.55 -7.41
CA ALA A 26 8.06 -4.78 -6.77
C ALA A 26 8.04 -3.29 -7.18
N LEU A 27 7.77 -2.98 -8.44
CA LEU A 27 7.61 -1.61 -8.89
C LEU A 27 6.36 -0.98 -8.24
N VAL A 28 5.25 -1.72 -8.18
CA VAL A 28 4.02 -1.27 -7.51
C VAL A 28 4.29 -0.97 -6.03
N ALA A 29 4.95 -1.88 -5.31
CA ALA A 29 5.36 -1.68 -3.92
C ALA A 29 6.20 -0.40 -3.76
N SER A 30 7.20 -0.18 -4.63
CA SER A 30 8.03 1.03 -4.58
C SER A 30 7.22 2.34 -4.74
N ARG A 31 6.17 2.32 -5.59
CA ARG A 31 5.29 3.47 -5.82
C ARG A 31 4.34 3.68 -4.64
N ILE A 32 3.87 2.61 -4.03
CA ILE A 32 3.09 2.66 -2.79
C ILE A 32 3.94 3.28 -1.68
N SER A 33 5.18 2.85 -1.49
CA SER A 33 6.07 3.45 -0.48
C SER A 33 6.31 4.93 -0.74
N MET A 34 6.42 5.35 -2.01
CA MET A 34 6.52 6.76 -2.38
C MET A 34 5.26 7.56 -1.99
N ALA A 35 4.06 7.02 -2.27
CA ALA A 35 2.81 7.64 -1.88
C ALA A 35 2.65 7.72 -0.35
N ALA A 36 2.97 6.64 0.35
CA ALA A 36 2.93 6.57 1.81
C ALA A 36 3.87 7.61 2.44
N ARG A 37 5.10 7.76 1.93
CA ARG A 37 6.00 8.83 2.37
C ARG A 37 5.43 10.22 2.14
N GLY A 38 4.76 10.46 1.01
CA GLY A 38 4.09 11.73 0.71
C GLY A 38 2.96 12.04 1.69
N PHE A 39 2.09 11.07 1.97
CA PHE A 39 0.99 11.21 2.93
C PHE A 39 1.51 11.43 4.36
N ALA A 40 2.54 10.69 4.77
CA ALA A 40 3.18 10.85 6.06
C ALA A 40 3.80 12.25 6.21
N ALA A 41 4.45 12.77 5.16
CA ALA A 41 5.09 14.08 5.18
C ALA A 41 4.10 15.24 5.38
N VAL A 42 2.85 15.10 4.91
CA VAL A 42 1.79 16.10 5.11
C VAL A 42 0.93 15.83 6.34
N GLY A 43 1.13 14.70 7.04
CA GLY A 43 0.33 14.28 8.18
C GLY A 43 -1.07 13.79 7.81
N ALA A 44 -1.26 13.25 6.59
CA ALA A 44 -2.51 12.65 6.17
C ALA A 44 -2.60 11.17 6.61
N PRO A 45 -3.81 10.63 6.89
CA PRO A 45 -3.98 9.25 7.32
C PRO A 45 -3.54 8.22 6.28
N ILE A 46 -2.94 7.12 6.77
CA ILE A 46 -2.54 5.96 5.97
C ILE A 46 -3.10 4.71 6.65
N PHE A 47 -3.79 3.87 5.88
CA PHE A 47 -4.33 2.59 6.30
C PHE A 47 -3.77 1.47 5.43
N VAL A 48 -3.54 0.31 6.04
CA VAL A 48 -3.06 -0.89 5.35
C VAL A 48 -3.98 -2.06 5.71
N THR A 49 -4.37 -2.83 4.71
CA THR A 49 -5.12 -4.08 4.90
C THR A 49 -4.32 -5.27 4.38
N GLU A 50 -4.55 -6.42 5.00
CA GLU A 50 -4.07 -7.70 4.50
C GLU A 50 -5.26 -8.67 4.42
N GLN A 51 -5.46 -9.28 3.26
CA GLN A 51 -6.41 -10.36 3.09
C GLN A 51 -5.77 -11.67 3.54
N TYR A 52 -6.42 -12.40 4.45
CA TYR A 52 -6.03 -13.75 4.88
C TYR A 52 -4.49 -13.98 4.95
N PRO A 53 -3.76 -13.27 5.84
CA PRO A 53 -2.29 -13.30 5.86
C PRO A 53 -1.70 -14.71 6.04
N ALA A 54 -2.45 -15.60 6.69
CA ALA A 54 -2.06 -16.98 6.91
C ALA A 54 -1.91 -17.78 5.59
N GLY A 55 -2.65 -17.43 4.53
CA GLY A 55 -2.54 -18.11 3.23
C GLY A 55 -1.97 -17.25 2.11
N LEU A 56 -2.04 -15.92 2.22
CA LEU A 56 -1.56 -14.99 1.19
C LEU A 56 -0.21 -14.34 1.52
N GLY A 57 0.34 -14.61 2.70
CA GLY A 57 1.57 -13.99 3.17
C GLY A 57 1.36 -12.57 3.71
N ARG A 58 2.45 -11.91 4.05
CA ARG A 58 2.45 -10.54 4.59
C ARG A 58 2.53 -9.50 3.48
N THR A 59 2.34 -8.24 3.85
CA THR A 59 2.58 -7.08 3.00
C THR A 59 4.00 -7.10 2.46
N VAL A 60 4.17 -6.81 1.18
CA VAL A 60 5.48 -6.78 0.51
C VAL A 60 6.31 -5.59 1.03
N GLU A 61 7.57 -5.84 1.39
CA GLU A 61 8.53 -4.80 1.84
C GLU A 61 9.18 -4.02 0.68
#